data_AF-X5XG76-F1
#
_entry.id   AF-X5XG76-F1
#
_cell.length_a   1.000
_cell.length_b   1.000
_cell.length_c   1.000
_cell.angle_alpha   90.00
_cell.angle_beta   90.00
_cell.angle_gamma   90.00
#
_symmetry.space_group_name_H-M   'P 1'
#
loop_
_entity.id
_entity.type
_entity.pdbx_description
1 polymer ?
#
loop_
_entity_poly.entity_id
_entity_poly.type
_entity_poly.pdbx_seq_one_letter_code
_entity_poly.pdbx_strand_id
1 'polypeptide(L)'
;MNATTRNPREFTGRHMLATILAFFGVVIAVNLTMATLANTSWTGLVVENTYVASQQFNKKAEEGRAQAALGWTGQLTIAWGEVRYCIIDAAGKPVSLHGVKVLFRHPAYEKEDESVTLALVSGQEFAAPHVPRDGVWIIEIDADAGLARPYRDVRRVMISNGALK
;
A
#
# COMPACT_ATOMS: atom_id res chain seq x y z
N MET A 1 -54.04 39.03 49.17
CA MET A 1 -52.82 38.49 48.52
C MET A 1 -53.06 36.99 48.30
N ASN A 2 -53.37 36.56 47.08
CA ASN A 2 -53.58 35.13 46.79
C ASN A 2 -52.29 34.57 46.21
N ALA A 3 -51.61 33.71 46.98
CA ALA A 3 -50.45 32.98 46.52
C ALA A 3 -50.92 31.79 45.67
N THR A 4 -50.67 31.84 44.36
CA THR A 4 -50.88 30.70 43.48
C THR A 4 -49.78 29.68 43.75
N THR A 5 -50.08 28.66 44.57
CA THR A 5 -49.20 27.50 44.76
C THR A 5 -49.10 26.72 43.46
N ARG A 6 -47.96 26.82 42.77
CA ARG A 6 -47.62 25.90 41.67
C ARG A 6 -47.35 24.53 42.26
N ASN A 7 -48.13 23.53 41.85
CA ASN A 7 -47.80 22.14 42.18
C ASN A 7 -46.41 21.78 41.65
N PRO A 8 -45.54 21.15 42.45
CA PRO A 8 -44.23 20.71 42.01
C PRO A 8 -44.39 19.67 40.90
N ARG A 9 -43.55 19.74 39.85
CA ARG A 9 -43.56 18.74 38.77
C ARG A 9 -42.99 17.44 39.33
N GLU A 10 -43.82 16.42 39.43
CA GLU A 10 -43.42 15.11 39.94
C GLU A 10 -42.75 14.27 38.86
N PHE A 11 -41.64 13.62 39.22
CA PHE A 11 -40.98 12.64 38.37
C PHE A 11 -41.79 11.33 38.35
N THR A 12 -42.73 11.24 37.42
CA THR A 12 -43.55 10.04 37.19
C THR A 12 -42.80 8.93 36.43
N GLY A 13 -43.37 7.72 36.40
CA GLY A 13 -42.84 6.59 35.62
C GLY A 13 -42.73 6.85 34.10
N ARG A 14 -43.48 7.81 33.55
CA ARG A 14 -43.31 8.25 32.16
C ARG A 14 -42.00 9.00 31.96
N HIS A 15 -41.57 9.80 32.94
CA HIS A 15 -40.27 10.46 32.90
C HIS A 15 -39.14 9.42 32.99
N MET A 16 -39.27 8.42 33.88
CA MET A 16 -38.31 7.32 33.97
C MET A 16 -38.18 6.56 32.66
N LEU A 17 -39.30 6.21 32.02
CA LEU A 17 -39.29 5.52 30.72
C LEU A 17 -38.60 6.38 29.64
N ALA A 18 -38.92 7.67 29.57
CA ALA A 18 -38.29 8.59 28.61
C ALA A 18 -36.78 8.70 28.84
N THR A 19 -36.33 8.78 30.10
CA THR A 19 -34.90 8.84 30.45
C THR A 19 -34.17 7.55 30.08
N ILE A 20 -34.75 6.38 30.36
CA ILE A 20 -34.16 5.08 29.98
C ILE A 20 -34.03 4.99 28.46
N LEU A 21 -35.08 5.29 27.71
CA LEU A 21 -35.06 5.23 26.24
C LEU A 21 -34.04 6.22 25.65
N ALA A 22 -33.96 7.44 26.18
CA ALA A 22 -32.97 8.42 25.75
C ALA A 22 -31.53 7.95 26.01
N PHE A 23 -31.26 7.38 27.19
CA PHE A 23 -29.95 6.87 27.55
C PHE A 23 -29.51 5.74 26.60
N PHE A 24 -30.34 4.70 26.43
CA PHE A 24 -30.02 3.60 25.52
C PHE A 24 -29.98 4.06 24.06
N GLY A 25 -30.82 5.02 23.66
CA GLY A 25 -30.78 5.61 22.32
C GLY A 25 -29.43 6.24 22.01
N VAL A 26 -28.85 7.01 22.95
CA VAL A 26 -27.50 7.59 22.79
C VAL A 26 -26.45 6.49 22.68
N VAL A 27 -26.48 5.48 23.57
CA VAL A 27 -25.51 4.37 23.54
C VAL A 27 -25.57 3.61 22.21
N ILE A 28 -26.78 3.29 21.73
CA ILE A 28 -26.98 2.61 20.45
C ILE A 28 -26.48 3.48 19.29
N ALA A 29 -26.81 4.77 19.27
CA ALA A 29 -26.36 5.68 18.23
C ALA A 29 -24.83 5.74 18.16
N VAL A 30 -24.16 5.93 19.30
CA VAL A 30 -22.69 5.93 19.36
C VAL A 30 -22.12 4.59 18.90
N ASN A 31 -22.66 3.46 19.35
CA ASN A 31 -22.18 2.13 18.94
C ASN A 31 -22.36 1.89 17.44
N LEU A 32 -23.49 2.32 16.86
CA LEU A 32 -23.73 2.22 15.41
C LEU A 32 -22.80 3.15 14.64
N THR A 33 -22.56 4.38 15.11
CA THR A 33 -21.58 5.29 14.51
C THR A 33 -20.18 4.71 14.57
N MET A 34 -19.78 4.11 15.70
CA MET A 34 -18.50 3.43 15.81
C MET A 34 -18.42 2.22 14.87
N ALA A 35 -19.49 1.43 14.73
CA ALA A 35 -19.54 0.30 13.80
C ALA A 35 -19.48 0.74 12.33
N THR A 36 -20.17 1.82 11.95
CA THR A 36 -20.09 2.36 10.59
C THR A 36 -18.72 2.96 10.32
N LEU A 37 -18.16 3.74 11.24
CA LEU A 37 -16.79 4.25 11.13
C LEU A 37 -15.79 3.10 11.07
N ALA A 38 -15.91 2.06 11.89
CA ALA A 38 -15.03 0.89 11.84
C ALA A 38 -15.12 0.17 10.49
N ASN A 39 -16.32 -0.06 9.96
CA ASN A 39 -16.48 -0.67 8.65
C ASN A 39 -16.01 0.21 7.48
N THR A 40 -16.03 1.54 7.61
CA THR A 40 -15.54 2.46 6.56
C THR A 40 -14.05 2.81 6.70
N SER A 41 -13.48 2.67 7.90
CA SER A 41 -12.07 2.99 8.20
C SER A 41 -11.15 1.78 8.34
N TRP A 42 -11.68 0.56 8.37
CA TRP A 42 -10.87 -0.65 8.34
C TRP A 42 -10.25 -0.85 6.94
N THR A 43 -8.92 -0.89 6.91
CA THR A 43 -8.06 -1.04 5.73
C THR A 43 -7.98 -2.48 5.20
N GLY A 44 -9.11 -3.19 5.19
CA GLY A 44 -9.20 -4.54 4.62
C GLY A 44 -8.97 -5.66 5.62
N LEU A 45 -9.82 -6.68 5.52
CA LEU A 45 -9.61 -7.99 6.09
C LEU A 45 -8.28 -8.53 5.56
N VAL A 46 -7.35 -8.92 6.44
CA VAL A 46 -6.23 -9.77 6.03
C VAL A 46 -6.84 -11.14 5.65
N VAL A 47 -7.12 -11.27 4.36
CA VAL A 47 -7.44 -12.49 3.62
C VAL A 47 -8.86 -13.06 3.82
N GLU A 48 -9.66 -13.01 2.74
CA GLU A 48 -10.99 -13.61 2.66
C GLU A 48 -10.97 -15.15 2.46
N ASN A 49 -9.79 -15.75 2.22
CA ASN A 49 -9.63 -17.22 2.17
C ASN A 49 -8.15 -17.65 2.29
N THR A 50 -7.71 -18.14 3.45
CA THR A 50 -6.33 -18.61 3.72
C THR A 50 -5.83 -19.65 2.70
N TYR A 51 -6.73 -20.43 2.10
CA TYR A 51 -6.39 -21.45 1.09
C TYR A 51 -6.03 -20.82 -0.27
N VAL A 52 -6.76 -19.79 -0.69
CA VAL A 52 -6.44 -19.03 -1.93
C VAL A 52 -5.14 -18.26 -1.74
N ALA A 53 -4.93 -17.66 -0.57
CA ALA A 53 -3.67 -16.99 -0.24
C ALA A 53 -2.47 -17.95 -0.25
N SER A 54 -2.64 -19.19 0.24
CA SER A 54 -1.58 -20.21 0.23
C SER A 54 -1.22 -20.69 -1.18
N GLN A 55 -2.20 -20.87 -2.07
CA GLN A 55 -1.93 -21.21 -3.48
C GLN A 55 -1.20 -20.09 -4.21
N GLN A 56 -1.62 -18.84 -3.97
CA GLN A 56 -0.93 -17.67 -4.51
C GLN A 56 0.50 -17.56 -3.98
N PHE A 57 0.73 -17.88 -2.70
CA PHE A 57 2.07 -17.94 -2.11
C PHE A 57 2.95 -19.00 -2.77
N ASN A 58 2.46 -20.24 -2.91
CA ASN A 58 3.22 -21.32 -3.55
C ASN A 58 3.60 -20.97 -4.98
N LYS A 59 2.66 -20.37 -5.74
CA LYS A 59 2.91 -19.92 -7.11
C LYS A 59 3.97 -18.81 -7.16
N LYS A 60 3.87 -17.80 -6.28
CA LYS A 60 4.89 -16.73 -6.17
C LYS A 60 6.25 -17.28 -5.75
N ALA A 61 6.29 -18.29 -4.88
CA ALA A 61 7.53 -18.94 -4.46
C ALA A 61 8.17 -19.73 -5.61
N GLU A 62 7.38 -20.41 -6.43
CA GLU A 62 7.86 -21.08 -7.64
C GLU A 62 8.41 -20.07 -8.66
N GLU A 63 7.70 -18.97 -8.90
CA GLU A 63 8.15 -17.86 -9.75
C GLU A 63 9.49 -17.28 -9.24
N GLY A 64 9.61 -17.05 -7.94
CA GLY A 64 10.85 -16.57 -7.33
C GLY A 64 12.01 -17.55 -7.46
N ARG A 65 11.77 -18.87 -7.37
CA ARG A 65 12.80 -19.89 -7.60
C ARG A 65 13.25 -19.93 -9.06
N ALA A 66 12.31 -19.83 -10.01
CA ALA A 66 12.63 -19.77 -11.42
C ALA A 66 13.47 -18.54 -11.76
N GLN A 67 13.13 -17.38 -11.18
CA GLN A 67 13.90 -16.15 -11.33
C GLN A 67 15.30 -16.26 -10.71
N ALA A 68 15.41 -16.83 -9.51
CA ALA A 68 16.70 -17.04 -8.85
C ALA A 68 17.63 -17.98 -9.65
N ALA A 69 17.05 -18.99 -10.32
CA ALA A 69 17.81 -19.91 -11.17
C ALA A 69 18.43 -19.25 -12.41
N LEU A 70 17.95 -18.07 -12.84
CA LEU A 70 18.54 -17.31 -13.95
C LEU A 70 19.92 -16.75 -13.60
N GLY A 71 20.20 -16.54 -12.31
CA GLY A 71 21.45 -15.93 -11.85
C GLY A 71 21.62 -14.46 -12.29
N TRP A 72 20.52 -13.80 -12.64
CA TRP A 72 20.53 -12.40 -13.07
C TRP A 72 20.54 -11.44 -11.88
N THR A 73 21.22 -10.31 -12.04
CA THR A 73 21.35 -9.25 -11.04
C THR A 73 20.81 -7.94 -11.61
N GLY A 74 19.73 -7.41 -11.02
CA GLY A 74 19.26 -6.06 -11.31
C GLY A 74 20.21 -5.00 -10.75
N GLN A 75 20.43 -3.92 -11.50
CA GLN A 75 21.17 -2.74 -11.04
C GLN A 75 20.25 -1.55 -11.10
N LEU A 76 19.85 -1.04 -9.93
CA LEU A 76 19.02 0.14 -9.77
C LEU A 76 19.89 1.30 -9.29
N THR A 77 19.84 2.42 -10.01
CA THR A 77 20.46 3.68 -9.60
C THR A 77 19.41 4.77 -9.57
N ILE A 78 19.37 5.54 -8.49
CA ILE A 78 18.60 6.79 -8.43
C ILE A 78 19.57 7.87 -7.99
N ALA A 79 19.84 8.81 -8.89
CA ALA A 79 20.75 9.92 -8.67
C ALA A 79 20.54 10.98 -9.76
N TRP A 80 20.96 12.22 -9.51
CA TRP A 80 20.94 13.31 -10.51
C TRP A 80 19.56 13.58 -11.12
N GLY A 81 18.51 13.23 -10.39
CA GLY A 81 17.12 13.40 -10.82
C GLY A 81 16.62 12.35 -11.82
N GLU A 82 17.33 11.24 -11.98
CA GLU A 82 16.95 10.14 -12.86
C GLU A 82 16.94 8.80 -12.11
N VAL A 83 16.05 7.93 -12.56
CA VAL A 83 16.00 6.52 -12.18
C VAL A 83 16.55 5.72 -13.35
N ARG A 84 17.57 4.90 -13.11
CA ARG A 84 18.19 4.02 -14.09
C ARG A 84 18.12 2.57 -13.64
N TYR A 85 17.86 1.69 -14.59
CA TYR A 85 17.79 0.27 -14.35
C TYR A 85 18.36 -0.54 -15.52
N CYS A 86 19.14 -1.56 -15.19
CA CYS A 86 19.54 -2.62 -16.13
C CYS A 86 19.61 -3.96 -15.40
N ILE A 87 19.70 -5.05 -16.15
CA ILE A 87 19.90 -6.40 -15.60
C ILE A 87 21.16 -7.00 -16.22
N ILE A 88 22.00 -7.58 -15.38
CA ILE A 88 23.22 -8.28 -15.78
C ILE A 88 23.03 -9.78 -15.55
N ASP A 89 23.37 -10.60 -16.54
CA ASP A 89 23.32 -12.06 -16.42
C ASP A 89 24.47 -12.63 -15.57
N ALA A 90 24.44 -13.94 -15.31
CA ALA A 90 25.49 -14.62 -14.54
C ALA A 90 26.88 -14.57 -15.22
N ALA A 91 26.95 -14.27 -16.52
CA ALA A 91 28.18 -14.13 -17.29
C ALA A 91 28.67 -12.68 -17.39
N GLY A 92 27.99 -11.73 -16.72
CA GLY A 92 28.34 -10.31 -16.75
C GLY A 92 27.84 -9.54 -17.97
N LYS A 93 26.96 -10.12 -18.80
CA LYS A 93 26.40 -9.46 -19.99
C LYS A 93 25.06 -8.80 -19.68
N PRO A 94 24.75 -7.64 -20.27
CA PRO A 94 23.43 -7.03 -20.17
C PRO A 94 22.36 -7.95 -20.77
N VAL A 95 21.26 -8.14 -20.03
CA VAL A 95 20.08 -8.87 -20.48
C VAL A 95 19.24 -7.97 -21.40
N SER A 96 18.72 -8.51 -22.49
CA SER A 96 17.83 -7.78 -23.39
C SER A 96 16.45 -7.59 -22.75
N LEU A 97 16.02 -6.35 -22.60
CA LEU A 97 14.71 -5.98 -22.06
C LEU A 97 13.90 -5.25 -23.13
N HIS A 98 12.59 -5.48 -23.15
CA HIS A 98 11.64 -4.82 -24.05
C HIS A 98 10.92 -3.66 -23.36
N GLY A 99 10.91 -3.63 -22.03
CA GLY A 99 10.33 -2.56 -21.24
C GLY A 99 10.62 -2.72 -19.76
N VAL A 100 10.66 -1.60 -19.04
CA VAL A 100 10.87 -1.57 -17.59
C VAL A 100 9.86 -0.62 -16.97
N LYS A 101 9.11 -1.12 -16.00
CA LYS A 101 8.18 -0.33 -15.19
C LYS A 101 8.65 -0.34 -13.74
N VAL A 102 8.69 0.84 -13.13
CA VAL A 102 9.08 1.05 -11.74
C VAL A 102 7.89 1.61 -10.98
N LEU A 103 7.61 1.05 -9.82
CA LEU A 103 6.58 1.50 -8.90
C LEU A 103 7.22 1.82 -7.56
N PHE A 104 7.14 3.08 -7.17
CA PHE A 104 7.58 3.58 -5.86
C PHE A 104 6.39 3.50 -4.92
N ARG A 105 6.51 2.73 -3.83
CA ARG A 105 5.47 2.64 -2.80
C ARG A 105 5.95 3.17 -1.47
N HIS A 106 5.14 4.00 -0.84
CA HIS A 106 5.41 4.46 0.51
C HIS A 106 4.94 3.38 1.51
N PRO A 107 5.78 2.93 2.46
CA PRO A 107 5.45 1.81 3.37
C PRO A 107 4.19 1.98 4.21
N ALA A 108 3.74 3.21 4.44
CA ALA A 108 2.61 3.53 5.31
C ALA A 108 1.44 4.24 4.59
N TYR A 109 1.61 4.70 3.36
CA TYR A 109 0.63 5.56 2.68
C TYR A 109 0.52 5.20 1.20
N GLU A 110 -0.46 4.35 0.84
CA GLU A 110 -0.70 3.93 -0.56
C GLU A 110 -1.04 5.10 -1.51
N LYS A 111 -1.51 6.24 -0.97
CA LYS A 111 -1.82 7.44 -1.77
C LYS A 111 -0.58 8.09 -2.41
N GLU A 112 0.61 7.69 -1.98
CA GLU A 112 1.89 8.22 -2.49
C GLU A 112 2.56 7.24 -3.46
N ASP A 113 1.83 6.24 -3.96
CA ASP A 113 2.37 5.30 -4.94
C ASP A 113 2.58 5.98 -6.30
N GLU A 114 3.82 6.04 -6.77
CA GLU A 114 4.22 6.68 -8.02
C GLU A 114 4.73 5.64 -9.03
N SER A 115 4.13 5.59 -10.22
CA SER A 115 4.52 4.66 -11.29
C SER A 115 5.28 5.40 -12.38
N VAL A 116 6.44 4.87 -12.76
CA VAL A 116 7.33 5.42 -13.78
C VAL A 116 7.67 4.34 -14.81
N THR A 117 7.45 4.62 -16.09
CA THR A 117 7.90 3.76 -17.19
C THR A 117 9.24 4.27 -17.67
N LEU A 118 10.25 3.41 -17.69
CA LEU A 118 11.58 3.79 -18.15
C LEU A 118 11.70 3.61 -19.68
N ALA A 119 12.45 4.50 -20.32
CA ALA A 119 12.77 4.43 -21.74
C ALA A 119 14.19 3.87 -21.95
N LEU A 120 14.39 3.10 -23.02
CA LEU A 120 15.72 2.61 -23.39
C LEU A 120 16.64 3.79 -23.74
N VAL A 121 17.81 3.86 -23.09
CA VAL A 121 18.80 4.91 -23.36
C VAL A 121 19.96 4.36 -24.19
N SER A 122 20.67 3.35 -23.68
CA SER A 122 21.80 2.72 -24.38
C SER A 122 22.14 1.36 -23.78
N GLY A 123 22.64 0.41 -24.57
CA GLY A 123 23.26 -0.83 -24.04
C GLY A 123 22.38 -1.68 -23.11
N GLN A 124 21.05 -1.66 -23.26
CA GLN A 124 20.06 -2.29 -22.34
C GLN A 124 19.91 -1.61 -20.97
N GLU A 125 20.37 -0.37 -20.84
CA GLU A 125 20.03 0.51 -19.73
C GLU A 125 18.77 1.32 -20.05
N PHE A 126 17.83 1.30 -19.11
CA PHE A 126 16.58 2.04 -19.16
C PHE A 126 16.59 3.17 -18.14
N ALA A 127 16.09 4.35 -18.51
CA ALA A 127 16.03 5.50 -17.62
C ALA A 127 14.76 6.33 -17.77
N ALA A 128 14.42 7.07 -16.72
CA ALA A 128 13.43 8.14 -16.77
C ALA A 128 13.79 9.26 -15.79
N PRO A 129 13.49 10.54 -16.11
CA PRO A 129 13.55 11.63 -15.16
C PRO A 129 12.51 11.41 -14.06
N HIS A 130 12.97 11.24 -12.83
CA HIS A 130 12.11 11.07 -11.68
C HIS A 130 12.90 11.29 -10.39
N VAL A 131 12.33 12.06 -9.46
CA VAL A 131 12.96 12.37 -8.18
C VAL A 131 11.96 12.02 -7.08
N PRO A 132 12.03 10.81 -6.52
CA PRO A 132 11.22 10.46 -5.37
C PRO A 132 11.56 11.39 -4.21
N ARG A 133 10.56 11.67 -3.37
CA ARG A 133 10.80 12.44 -2.15
C ARG A 133 11.74 11.69 -1.20
N ASP A 134 12.44 12.45 -0.37
CA ASP A 134 13.26 11.88 0.68
C ASP A 134 12.38 11.08 1.66
N GLY A 135 12.79 9.84 1.95
CA GLY A 135 11.96 8.90 2.69
C GLY A 135 12.28 7.44 2.41
N VAL A 136 11.60 6.55 3.15
CA VAL A 136 11.72 5.11 2.98
C VAL A 136 10.74 4.68 1.89
N TRP A 137 11.22 3.89 0.94
CA TRP A 137 10.42 3.44 -0.19
C TRP A 137 10.56 1.93 -0.39
N ILE A 138 9.49 1.31 -0.89
CA ILE A 138 9.52 -0.01 -1.50
C ILE A 138 9.44 0.21 -2.99
N ILE A 139 10.51 -0.10 -3.71
CA ILE A 139 10.58 0.02 -5.15
C ILE A 139 10.31 -1.36 -5.73
N GLU A 140 9.27 -1.46 -6.55
CA GLU A 140 8.96 -2.66 -7.33
C GLU A 140 9.24 -2.40 -8.80
N ILE A 141 10.05 -3.25 -9.41
CA ILE A 141 10.48 -3.14 -10.80
C ILE A 141 10.01 -4.38 -11.54
N ASP A 142 9.23 -4.18 -12.58
CA ASP A 142 8.84 -5.22 -13.53
C ASP A 142 9.60 -4.99 -14.83
N ALA A 143 10.52 -5.91 -15.15
CA ALA A 143 11.32 -5.85 -16.36
C ALA A 143 10.90 -6.95 -17.35
N ASP A 144 10.45 -6.56 -18.53
CA ASP A 144 10.07 -7.49 -19.60
C ASP A 144 11.33 -7.99 -20.32
N ALA A 145 11.73 -9.22 -20.02
CA ALA A 145 12.87 -9.90 -20.64
C ALA A 145 12.45 -10.94 -21.70
N GLY A 146 11.21 -10.89 -22.21
CA GLY A 146 10.68 -11.90 -23.14
C GLY A 146 10.43 -13.28 -22.50
N LEU A 147 10.41 -13.34 -21.18
CA LEU A 147 10.03 -14.52 -20.40
C LEU A 147 8.50 -14.64 -20.32
N ALA A 148 8.00 -15.78 -19.85
CA ALA A 148 6.56 -15.97 -19.63
C ALA A 148 5.94 -14.99 -18.61
N ARG A 149 6.77 -14.41 -17.73
CA ARG A 149 6.41 -13.37 -16.76
C ARG A 149 7.56 -12.34 -16.70
N PRO A 150 7.27 -11.06 -16.42
CA PRO A 150 8.31 -10.07 -16.17
C PRO A 150 9.24 -10.52 -15.04
N TYR A 151 10.52 -10.18 -15.15
CA TYR A 151 11.48 -10.31 -14.07
C TYR A 151 11.14 -9.26 -13.01
N ARG A 152 10.87 -9.69 -11.77
CA ARG A 152 10.41 -8.82 -10.70
C ARG A 152 11.52 -8.56 -9.69
N ASP A 153 11.92 -7.31 -9.52
CA ASP A 153 12.87 -6.88 -8.50
C ASP A 153 12.18 -5.98 -7.49
N VAL A 154 12.25 -6.34 -6.20
CA VAL A 154 11.60 -5.59 -5.11
C VAL A 154 12.65 -5.23 -4.08
N ARG A 155 12.81 -3.92 -3.83
CA ARG A 155 13.82 -3.39 -2.91
C ARG A 155 13.20 -2.41 -1.94
N ARG A 156 13.53 -2.56 -0.67
CA ARG A 156 13.30 -1.50 0.32
C ARG A 156 14.54 -0.62 0.37
N VAL A 157 14.37 0.67 0.14
CA VAL A 157 15.47 1.63 0.05
C VAL A 157 15.19 2.88 0.89
N MET A 158 16.27 3.59 1.21
CA MET A 158 16.22 4.93 1.78
C MET A 158 16.63 5.92 0.70
N ILE A 159 15.79 6.92 0.43
CA ILE A 159 16.10 8.02 -0.48
C ILE A 159 16.42 9.26 0.37
N SER A 160 17.52 9.92 0.05
CA SER A 160 17.96 11.17 0.71
C SER A 160 18.64 12.08 -0.31
N ASN A 161 18.28 13.36 -0.34
CA ASN A 161 18.73 14.32 -1.34
C ASN A 161 18.53 13.82 -2.79
N GLY A 162 17.44 13.11 -3.05
CA GLY A 162 17.13 12.58 -4.39
C GLY A 162 18.05 11.45 -4.88
N ALA A 163 18.77 10.77 -3.97
CA ALA A 163 19.63 9.64 -4.29
C ALA A 163 19.38 8.42 -3.38
N LEU A 164 19.67 7.22 -3.89
CA LEU A 164 19.72 5.99 -3.08
C LEU A 164 20.86 6.07 -2.05
N LYS A 165 20.56 5.65 -0.82
CA LYS A 165 21.52 5.55 0.29
C LYS A 165 21.80 4.11 0.70
#